data_AF-A0A9X1ZKT6-F1
#
_entry.id   AF-A0A9X1ZKT6-F1
#
_cell.length_a   1.000
_cell.length_b   1.000
_cell.length_c   1.000
_cell.angle_alpha   90.00
_cell.angle_beta   90.00
_cell.angle_gamma   90.00
#
_symmetry.space_group_name_H-M   'P 1'
#
loop_
_entity.id
_entity.type
_entity.pdbx_description
1 polymer ?
#
loop_
_entity_poly.entity_id
_entity_poly.type
_entity_poly.pdbx_seq_one_letter_code
_entity_poly.pdbx_strand_id
1 'polypeptide(L)'
;MNKIMLCLLTVAMLFSENLVAKTLHIYQDPVPIGNYVDDLDGLLTRASAQNGWTYTHADGKRLSKIVHKTYHITVEMLVDEQGVAVSFVDASRPDCTKKSCKVDMDKVNGWLVRLRRNIAYELTLLVRDDALKKTIY
;
A
#
# COMPACT_ATOMS: atom_id res chain seq x y z
N MET A 1 7.03 11.63 -59.60
CA MET A 1 6.89 12.09 -58.20
C MET A 1 5.71 11.35 -57.58
N ASN A 2 5.74 11.03 -56.28
CA ASN A 2 4.64 10.41 -55.49
C ASN A 2 4.57 8.88 -55.34
N LYS A 3 5.68 8.20 -55.00
CA LYS A 3 5.60 6.85 -54.38
C LYS A 3 6.43 6.67 -53.12
N ILE A 4 7.42 7.55 -52.89
CA ILE A 4 8.32 7.48 -51.72
C ILE A 4 7.71 8.17 -50.48
N MET A 5 6.73 9.07 -50.68
CA MET A 5 6.14 9.84 -49.58
C MET A 5 5.11 9.05 -48.76
N LEU A 6 4.66 7.88 -49.23
CA LEU A 6 3.64 7.08 -48.53
C LEU A 6 4.22 6.10 -47.50
N CYS A 7 5.50 5.72 -47.62
CA CYS A 7 6.15 4.81 -46.67
C CYS A 7 6.65 5.50 -45.39
N LEU A 8 6.77 6.83 -45.38
CA LEU A 8 7.20 7.57 -44.19
C LEU A 8 6.08 7.86 -43.20
N LEU A 9 4.81 7.70 -43.60
CA LEU A 9 3.68 7.99 -42.71
C LEU A 9 3.25 6.80 -41.83
N THR A 10 3.58 5.56 -42.21
CA THR A 10 3.15 4.35 -41.49
C THR A 10 4.11 3.91 -40.38
N VAL A 11 5.35 4.41 -40.33
CA VAL A 11 6.31 4.08 -39.26
C VAL A 11 6.13 4.95 -38.02
N ALA A 12 5.47 6.11 -38.14
CA ALA A 12 5.28 7.03 -37.02
C ALA A 12 4.13 6.64 -36.05
N MET A 13 3.26 5.68 -36.41
CA MET A 13 2.10 5.32 -35.58
C MET A 13 2.33 4.16 -34.60
N LEU A 14 3.49 3.49 -34.64
CA LEU A 14 3.75 2.31 -33.79
C LEU A 14 4.35 2.63 -32.40
N PHE A 15 4.59 3.91 -32.07
CA PHE A 15 5.15 4.32 -30.77
C PHE A 15 4.16 5.09 -29.89
N SER A 16 2.86 4.86 -30.07
CA SER A 16 1.84 5.30 -29.12
C SER A 16 1.73 4.30 -27.96
N GLU A 17 2.85 3.89 -27.38
CA GLU A 17 2.77 3.23 -26.08
C GLU A 17 2.27 4.27 -25.10
N ASN A 18 1.06 4.03 -24.59
CA ASN A 18 0.48 4.78 -23.50
C ASN A 18 1.45 4.70 -22.32
N LEU A 19 2.33 5.69 -22.21
CA LEU A 19 3.01 6.07 -20.97
C LEU A 19 1.93 6.54 -20.00
N VAL A 20 1.14 5.59 -19.51
CA VAL A 20 0.42 5.74 -18.25
C VAL A 20 1.53 5.84 -17.23
N ALA A 21 1.95 7.06 -16.95
CA ALA A 21 2.65 7.39 -15.74
C ALA A 21 1.71 6.97 -14.59
N LYS A 22 1.78 5.69 -14.20
CA LYS A 22 1.24 5.23 -12.93
C LYS A 22 1.92 6.15 -11.93
N THR A 23 1.13 7.03 -11.33
CA THR A 23 1.57 7.75 -10.15
C THR A 23 1.86 6.66 -9.13
N LEU A 24 3.13 6.26 -9.04
CA LEU A 24 3.56 5.14 -8.23
C LEU A 24 3.41 5.59 -6.79
N HIS A 25 2.30 5.19 -6.17
CA HIS A 25 2.09 5.47 -4.78
C HIS A 25 3.05 4.59 -3.97
N ILE A 26 4.04 5.21 -3.33
CA ILE A 26 5.16 4.55 -2.61
C ILE A 26 4.68 3.52 -1.55
N TYR A 27 3.43 3.62 -1.10
CA TYR A 27 2.85 2.68 -0.14
C TYR A 27 2.29 1.39 -0.76
N GLN A 28 2.15 1.31 -2.09
CA GLN A 28 1.56 0.17 -2.79
C GLN A 28 2.56 -0.96 -3.03
N ASP A 29 3.86 -0.68 -2.99
CA ASP A 29 4.89 -1.71 -3.16
C ASP A 29 4.75 -2.76 -2.03
N PRO A 30 4.52 -4.04 -2.36
CA PRO A 30 4.37 -5.08 -1.36
C PRO A 30 5.58 -5.14 -0.42
N VAL A 31 5.31 -5.40 0.86
CA VAL A 31 6.36 -5.78 1.81
C VAL A 31 6.48 -7.30 1.77
N PRO A 32 7.64 -7.85 1.36
CA PRO A 32 7.78 -9.29 1.13
C PRO A 32 7.59 -10.07 2.42
N ILE A 33 6.84 -11.16 2.31
CA ILE A 33 6.64 -12.15 3.37
C ILE A 33 7.39 -13.42 2.99
N GLY A 34 7.89 -14.13 4.00
CA GLY A 34 8.52 -15.43 3.81
C GLY A 34 7.94 -16.46 4.78
N ASN A 35 8.48 -17.67 4.72
CA ASN A 35 8.01 -18.82 5.52
C ASN A 35 8.23 -18.67 7.03
N TYR A 36 8.86 -17.57 7.48
CA TYR A 36 9.06 -17.25 8.89
C TYR A 36 7.84 -16.55 9.54
N VAL A 37 6.76 -16.35 8.78
CA VAL A 37 5.52 -15.72 9.26
C VAL A 37 4.47 -16.80 9.53
N ASP A 38 4.36 -17.25 10.78
CA ASP A 38 3.38 -18.27 11.18
C ASP A 38 1.98 -17.68 11.44
N ASP A 39 1.92 -16.44 11.92
CA ASP A 39 0.68 -15.72 12.27
C ASP A 39 0.66 -14.35 11.59
N LEU A 40 0.15 -14.32 10.36
CA LEU A 40 0.04 -13.10 9.57
C LEU A 40 -0.97 -12.12 10.17
N ASP A 41 -2.14 -12.59 10.62
CA ASP A 41 -3.18 -11.70 11.12
C ASP A 41 -2.77 -11.03 12.45
N GLY A 42 -2.07 -11.77 13.33
CA GLY A 42 -1.48 -11.19 14.54
C GLY A 42 -0.38 -10.17 14.22
N LEU A 43 0.44 -10.42 13.19
CA LEU A 43 1.43 -9.45 12.70
C LEU A 43 0.76 -8.15 12.25
N LEU A 44 -0.24 -8.25 11.37
CA LEU A 44 -0.95 -7.09 10.82
C LEU A 44 -1.73 -6.32 11.90
N THR A 45 -2.23 -7.02 12.92
CA THR A 45 -2.83 -6.42 14.11
C THR A 45 -1.81 -5.55 14.85
N ARG A 46 -0.62 -6.09 15.17
CA ARG A 46 0.45 -5.35 15.87
C ARG A 46 0.96 -4.17 15.04
N ALA A 47 1.20 -4.38 13.75
CA ALA A 47 1.66 -3.34 12.84
C ALA A 47 0.68 -2.15 12.77
N SER A 48 -0.63 -2.44 12.73
CA SER A 48 -1.69 -1.43 12.72
C SER A 48 -1.74 -0.67 14.04
N ALA A 49 -1.68 -1.37 15.17
CA ALA A 49 -1.82 -0.79 16.50
C ALA A 49 -0.77 0.30 16.81
N GLN A 50 0.46 0.15 16.31
CA GLN A 50 1.57 1.09 16.57
C GLN A 50 1.28 2.56 16.20
N ASN A 51 0.36 2.83 15.26
CA ASN A 51 0.02 4.19 14.83
C ASN A 51 -1.48 4.53 15.01
N GLY A 52 -2.17 3.80 15.89
CA GLY A 52 -3.60 4.03 16.17
C GLY A 52 -4.54 3.54 15.08
N TRP A 53 -4.08 2.65 14.21
CA TRP A 53 -4.96 1.94 13.30
C TRP A 53 -5.58 0.73 14.00
N THR A 54 -6.82 0.44 13.64
CA THR A 54 -7.56 -0.74 14.07
C THR A 54 -7.62 -1.73 12.91
N TYR A 55 -7.02 -2.90 13.11
CA TYR A 55 -7.08 -4.01 12.18
C TYR A 55 -8.36 -4.83 12.37
N THR A 56 -8.95 -5.28 11.27
CA THR A 56 -10.06 -6.24 11.24
C THR A 56 -9.90 -7.20 10.07
N HIS A 57 -10.07 -8.49 10.31
CA HIS A 57 -10.19 -9.50 9.26
C HIS A 57 -11.62 -10.05 9.27
N ALA A 58 -12.39 -9.73 8.23
CA ALA A 58 -13.78 -10.19 8.08
C ALA A 58 -14.11 -10.35 6.59
N ASP A 59 -14.97 -11.32 6.27
CA ASP A 59 -15.45 -11.57 4.91
C ASP A 59 -14.33 -11.74 3.85
N GLY A 60 -13.20 -12.36 4.27
CA GLY A 60 -12.03 -12.55 3.42
C GLY A 60 -11.22 -11.27 3.15
N LYS A 61 -11.57 -10.15 3.78
CA LYS A 61 -10.87 -8.86 3.65
C LYS A 61 -10.12 -8.51 4.91
N ARG A 62 -8.89 -8.05 4.73
CA ARG A 62 -8.02 -7.53 5.78
C ARG A 62 -8.05 -6.02 5.72
N LEU A 63 -8.79 -5.40 6.62
CA LEU A 63 -8.97 -3.95 6.65
C LEU A 63 -8.20 -3.32 7.79
N SER A 64 -7.67 -2.13 7.57
CA SER A 64 -7.20 -1.26 8.64
C SER A 64 -7.91 0.08 8.57
N LYS A 65 -8.36 0.55 9.72
CA LYS A 65 -9.08 1.83 9.85
C LYS A 65 -8.39 2.71 10.85
N ILE A 66 -8.27 3.99 10.54
CA ILE A 66 -7.82 4.99 11.50
C ILE A 66 -8.83 6.12 11.58
N VAL A 67 -9.13 6.53 12.82
CA VAL A 67 -9.85 7.74 13.14
C VAL A 67 -8.88 8.65 13.87
N HIS A 68 -8.43 9.70 13.21
CA HIS A 68 -7.48 10.65 13.78
C HIS A 68 -7.90 12.09 13.50
N LYS A 69 -8.26 12.81 14.57
CA LYS A 69 -8.86 14.15 14.49
C LYS A 69 -10.15 14.10 13.66
N THR A 70 -10.17 14.75 12.50
CA THR A 70 -11.32 14.72 11.58
C THR A 70 -11.15 13.69 10.48
N TYR A 71 -10.04 12.95 10.40
CA TYR A 71 -9.79 12.00 9.31
C TYR A 71 -10.27 10.61 9.67
N HIS A 72 -11.08 10.04 8.79
CA HIS A 72 -11.52 8.65 8.82
C HIS A 72 -10.95 8.00 7.57
N ILE A 73 -10.02 7.06 7.73
CA ILE A 73 -9.32 6.45 6.60
C ILE A 73 -9.47 4.94 6.71
N THR A 74 -9.83 4.31 5.58
CA THR A 74 -9.92 2.86 5.44
C THR A 74 -8.93 2.41 4.37
N VAL A 75 -8.22 1.34 4.68
CA VAL A 75 -7.32 0.66 3.75
C VAL A 75 -7.60 -0.84 3.77
N GLU A 76 -7.22 -1.49 2.68
CA GLU A 76 -7.20 -2.93 2.54
C GLU A 76 -5.76 -3.41 2.46
N MET A 77 -5.43 -4.47 3.20
CA MET A 77 -4.15 -5.14 3.14
C MET A 77 -4.27 -6.32 2.18
N LEU A 78 -3.77 -6.13 0.97
CA LEU A 78 -3.76 -7.17 -0.05
C LEU A 78 -2.59 -8.10 0.24
N VAL A 79 -2.87 -9.40 0.27
CA VAL A 79 -1.88 -10.45 0.54
C VAL A 79 -1.83 -11.36 -0.66
N ASP A 80 -0.64 -11.47 -1.25
CA ASP A 80 -0.36 -12.37 -2.36
C ASP A 80 1.05 -12.98 -2.23
N GLU A 81 1.52 -13.62 -3.30
CA GLU A 81 2.85 -14.24 -3.37
C GLU A 81 3.99 -13.22 -3.26
N GLN A 82 3.76 -11.94 -3.56
CA GLN A 82 4.76 -10.87 -3.47
C GLN A 82 4.86 -10.29 -2.06
N GLY A 83 3.81 -10.46 -1.24
CA GLY A 83 3.79 -10.07 0.16
C GLY A 83 2.52 -9.35 0.56
N VAL A 84 2.67 -8.33 1.43
CA VAL A 84 1.56 -7.51 1.91
C VAL A 84 1.64 -6.11 1.32
N ALA A 85 0.64 -5.72 0.54
CA ALA A 85 0.50 -4.38 0.00
C ALA A 85 -0.61 -3.60 0.73
N VAL A 86 -0.39 -2.29 0.91
CA VAL A 86 -1.41 -1.38 1.45
C VAL A 86 -2.17 -0.75 0.29
N SER A 87 -3.45 -1.06 0.18
CA SER A 87 -4.36 -0.49 -0.81
C SER A 87 -5.27 0.55 -0.16
N PHE A 88 -5.29 1.76 -0.71
CA PHE A 88 -6.19 2.82 -0.27
C PHE A 88 -7.63 2.49 -0.69
N VAL A 89 -8.58 2.53 0.25
CA VAL A 89 -10.00 2.29 -0.03
C VAL A 89 -10.76 3.61 -0.01
N ASP A 90 -10.73 4.31 1.13
CA ASP A 90 -11.47 5.56 1.30
C ASP A 90 -10.82 6.47 2.35
N ALA A 91 -11.02 7.78 2.20
CA ALA A 91 -10.74 8.76 3.22
C ALA A 91 -11.83 9.83 3.23
N SER A 92 -12.34 10.14 4.41
CA SER A 92 -13.36 11.15 4.60
C SER A 92 -13.06 12.02 5.81
N ARG A 93 -13.72 13.18 5.87
CA ARG A 93 -13.66 14.12 6.99
C ARG A 93 -15.03 14.53 7.49
N PRO A 94 -15.80 13.60 8.10
CA PRO A 94 -17.20 13.85 8.46
C PRO A 94 -17.36 14.98 9.48
N ASP A 95 -16.45 15.06 10.46
CA ASP A 95 -16.55 16.03 11.57
C ASP A 95 -15.86 17.38 11.27
N CYS A 96 -15.76 17.74 10.00
CA CYS A 96 -15.12 18.98 9.60
C CYS A 96 -16.10 20.16 9.66
N THR A 97 -15.75 21.19 10.44
CA THR A 97 -16.58 22.38 10.69
C THR A 97 -16.24 23.58 9.80
N LYS A 98 -15.29 23.44 8.87
CA LYS A 98 -14.80 24.52 8.00
C LYS A 98 -15.51 24.52 6.64
N LYS A 99 -15.53 25.67 5.95
CA LYS A 99 -16.11 25.83 4.60
C LYS A 99 -15.60 24.82 3.56
N SER A 100 -14.40 24.26 3.72
CA SER A 100 -13.90 23.17 2.88
C SER A 100 -13.47 21.97 3.74
N CYS A 101 -14.14 20.84 3.53
CA CYS A 101 -13.82 19.55 4.16
C CYS A 101 -13.05 18.62 3.23
N LYS A 102 -12.32 19.21 2.28
CA LYS A 102 -11.44 18.49 1.36
C LYS A 102 -10.44 17.66 2.17
N VAL A 103 -10.29 16.41 1.74
CA VAL A 103 -9.27 15.49 2.24
C VAL A 103 -7.92 15.91 1.67
N ASP A 104 -6.95 16.10 2.55
CA ASP A 104 -5.57 16.35 2.18
C ASP A 104 -4.88 15.00 1.90
N MET A 105 -4.74 14.67 0.62
CA MET A 105 -4.18 13.38 0.21
C MET A 105 -2.69 13.24 0.55
N ASP A 106 -1.95 14.32 0.72
CA ASP A 106 -0.54 14.25 1.13
C ASP A 106 -0.43 13.75 2.58
N LYS A 107 -1.35 14.20 3.44
CA LYS A 107 -1.48 13.66 4.81
C LYS A 107 -1.90 12.19 4.79
N VAL A 108 -2.89 11.83 3.95
CA VAL A 108 -3.33 10.44 3.76
C VAL A 108 -2.16 9.56 3.36
N ASN A 109 -1.43 9.93 2.31
CA ASN A 109 -0.25 9.22 1.83
C ASN A 109 0.80 9.05 2.94
N GLY A 110 1.04 10.10 3.75
CA GLY A 110 1.96 10.03 4.89
C GLY A 110 1.52 9.05 5.98
N TRP A 111 0.22 8.81 6.17
CA TRP A 111 -0.28 7.76 7.07
C TRP A 111 -0.15 6.36 6.44
N LEU A 112 -0.43 6.21 5.14
CA LEU A 112 -0.27 4.94 4.42
C LEU A 112 1.18 4.46 4.39
N VAL A 113 2.13 5.36 4.13
CA VAL A 113 3.57 5.06 4.18
C VAL A 113 3.99 4.63 5.59
N ARG A 114 3.46 5.26 6.64
CA ARG A 114 3.74 4.86 8.02
C ARG A 114 3.18 3.48 8.34
N LEU A 115 1.97 3.17 7.89
CA LEU A 115 1.39 1.82 8.06
C LEU A 115 2.26 0.76 7.37
N ARG A 116 2.68 1.00 6.12
CA ARG A 116 3.62 0.11 5.40
C ARG A 116 4.92 -0.09 6.16
N ARG A 117 5.51 0.98 6.71
CA ARG A 117 6.74 0.90 7.52
C ARG A 117 6.56 0.05 8.77
N ASN A 118 5.41 0.14 9.43
CA ASN A 118 5.14 -0.69 10.61
C ASN A 118 5.05 -2.18 10.25
N ILE A 119 4.42 -2.51 9.11
CA ILE A 119 4.38 -3.89 8.60
C ILE A 119 5.80 -4.41 8.36
N ALA A 120 6.63 -3.62 7.67
CA ALA A 120 8.03 -3.96 7.43
C ALA A 120 8.83 -4.11 8.72
N TYR A 121 8.57 -3.27 9.73
CA TYR A 121 9.21 -3.36 11.04
C TYR A 121 8.86 -4.67 11.76
N GLU A 122 7.57 -5.03 11.85
CA GLU A 122 7.16 -6.30 12.48
C GLU A 122 7.73 -7.51 11.74
N LEU A 123 7.77 -7.49 10.40
CA LEU A 123 8.42 -8.54 9.61
C LEU A 123 9.93 -8.63 9.89
N THR A 124 10.60 -7.48 10.02
CA THR A 124 12.04 -7.44 10.34
C THR A 124 12.31 -8.06 11.72
N LEU A 125 11.44 -7.82 12.70
CA LEU A 125 11.55 -8.46 14.01
C LEU A 125 11.42 -9.98 13.91
N LEU A 126 10.46 -10.48 13.12
CA LEU A 126 10.31 -11.92 12.92
C LEU A 126 11.52 -12.55 12.22
N VAL A 127 12.06 -11.92 11.18
CA VAL A 127 13.28 -12.38 10.49
C VAL A 127 14.45 -12.46 11.47
N ARG A 128 14.63 -11.44 12.30
CA ARG A 128 15.67 -11.43 13.34
C ARG A 128 15.47 -12.59 14.31
N ASP A 129 14.26 -12.77 14.82
CA ASP A 129 13.97 -13.79 15.82
C ASP A 129 14.11 -15.22 15.27
N ASP A 130 13.74 -15.45 14.00
CA ASP A 130 14.02 -16.72 13.29
C ASP A 130 15.52 -16.97 13.12
N ALA A 131 16.27 -15.96 12.69
CA ALA A 131 17.73 -16.06 12.54
C ALA A 131 18.42 -16.39 13.86
N LEU A 132 18.00 -15.76 14.97
CA LEU A 132 18.57 -16.01 16.30
C LEU A 132 18.29 -17.43 16.81
N LYS A 133 17.13 -18.01 16.49
CA LYS A 133 16.82 -19.41 16.84
C LYS A 133 17.74 -20.40 16.12
N LYS A 134 18.12 -20.11 14.88
CA LYS A 134 19.00 -20.96 14.07
C LYS A 134 20.46 -20.98 14.55
N THR A 135 20.92 -19.92 15.22
CA THR A 135 22.29 -19.83 15.76
C THR A 135 22.50 -20.66 17.03
N ILE A 136 21.43 -21.16 17.67
CA ILE A 136 21.48 -21.90 18.94
C ILE A 136 21.71 -23.41 18.73
N TYR A 137 21.86 -23.87 17.49
CA TYR A 137 22.17 -25.27 17.13
C TYR A 137 23.57 -25.45 16.57
#